data_AF-A0A8C5IZE8-F1
#
_entry.id   AF-A0A8C5IZE8-F1
#
_cell.length_a   1.000
_cell.length_b   1.000
_cell.length_c   1.000
_cell.angle_alpha   90.00
_cell.angle_beta   90.00
_cell.angle_gamma   90.00
#
_symmetry.space_group_name_H-M   'P 1'
#
loop_
_entity.id
_entity.type
_entity.pdbx_description
1 polymer ?
#
loop_
_entity_poly.entity_id
_entity_poly.type
_entity_poly.pdbx_seq_one_letter_code
_entity_poly.pdbx_strand_id
1 'polypeptide(L)'
;EAEFLVSLHLKLLIYYFFSFQFDKWTDGQRRRILVDLLERCSLSQQKFCAKQLQARVPTEAVDFTTRLPRVLSLYIFSFLDPRSLCRCAQVSWHWKYLSELDQLWMLKCLRFGWLLNFCPTPFEQGVWKKHYIQMVRELRLTRPKVLLPSAPAPRTPTFCTDLGSIF
;
A
#
# COMPACT_ATOMS: atom_id res chain seq x y z
N GLU A 1 -23.82 12.61 53.60
CA GLU A 1 -22.83 11.52 53.49
C GLU A 1 -23.45 10.17 53.13
N ALA A 2 -24.50 9.71 53.82
CA ALA A 2 -25.17 8.44 53.50
C ALA A 2 -25.75 8.36 52.06
N GLU A 3 -26.41 9.43 51.55
CA GLU A 3 -26.94 9.43 50.18
C GLU A 3 -25.86 9.35 49.09
N PHE A 4 -24.71 9.96 49.34
CA PHE A 4 -23.57 9.89 48.43
C PHE A 4 -22.99 8.48 48.38
N LEU A 5 -22.88 7.82 49.54
CA LEU A 5 -22.43 6.43 49.64
C LEU A 5 -23.41 5.46 48.96
N VAL A 6 -24.72 5.65 49.15
CA VAL A 6 -25.75 4.85 48.46
C VAL A 6 -25.68 5.05 46.94
N SER A 7 -25.52 6.28 46.46
CA SER A 7 -25.37 6.58 45.03
C SER A 7 -24.10 5.94 44.44
N LEU A 8 -22.98 6.01 45.15
CA LEU A 8 -21.71 5.40 44.72
C LEU A 8 -21.82 3.88 44.68
N HIS A 9 -22.46 3.27 45.68
CA HIS A 9 -22.66 1.82 45.75
C HIS A 9 -23.56 1.32 44.62
N LEU A 10 -24.65 2.03 44.31
CA LEU A 10 -25.51 1.71 43.17
C LEU A 10 -24.75 1.82 41.83
N LYS A 11 -23.93 2.86 41.64
CA LYS A 11 -23.11 3.00 40.42
C LYS A 11 -22.10 1.86 40.27
N LEU A 12 -21.46 1.46 41.36
CA LEU A 12 -20.53 0.32 41.36
C LEU A 12 -21.25 -0.98 41.03
N LEU A 13 -22.40 -1.26 41.67
CA LEU A 13 -23.20 -2.45 41.39
C LEU A 13 -23.63 -2.52 39.92
N ILE A 14 -24.12 -1.41 39.36
CA ILE A 14 -24.49 -1.33 37.94
C ILE A 14 -23.28 -1.59 37.05
N TYR A 15 -22.12 -1.01 37.36
CA TYR A 15 -20.88 -1.23 36.60
C TYR A 15 -20.44 -2.70 36.62
N TYR A 16 -20.39 -3.33 37.80
CA TYR A 16 -20.00 -4.73 37.94
C TYR A 16 -20.97 -5.66 37.22
N PHE A 17 -22.28 -5.42 37.36
CA PHE A 17 -23.29 -6.22 36.68
C PHE A 17 -23.19 -6.07 35.15
N PHE A 18 -23.02 -4.84 34.66
CA PHE A 18 -22.83 -4.58 33.24
C PHE A 18 -21.59 -5.28 32.70
N SER A 19 -20.45 -5.16 33.38
CA SER A 19 -19.19 -5.79 32.97
C SER A 19 -19.35 -7.32 32.90
N PHE A 20 -19.92 -7.93 33.93
CA PHE A 20 -20.15 -9.37 33.98
C PHE A 20 -21.07 -9.87 32.87
N GLN A 21 -22.11 -9.10 32.54
CA GLN A 21 -23.03 -9.43 31.46
C GLN A 21 -22.40 -9.22 30.09
N PHE A 22 -21.67 -8.12 29.90
CA PHE A 22 -21.02 -7.79 28.64
C PHE A 22 -20.07 -8.90 28.18
N ASP A 23 -19.35 -9.53 29.11
CA ASP A 23 -18.47 -10.67 28.83
C ASP A 23 -19.22 -11.91 28.32
N LYS A 24 -20.51 -12.05 28.63
CA LYS A 24 -21.36 -13.14 28.15
C LYS A 24 -22.13 -12.82 26.87
N TRP A 25 -22.13 -11.57 26.43
CA TRP A 25 -22.88 -11.15 25.24
C TRP A 25 -22.25 -11.64 23.94
N THR A 26 -23.11 -11.90 22.96
CA THR A 26 -22.69 -12.17 21.58
C THR A 26 -22.04 -10.94 20.95
N ASP A 27 -21.25 -11.16 19.90
CA ASP A 27 -20.60 -10.05 19.20
C ASP A 27 -21.63 -9.04 18.64
N GLY A 28 -22.74 -9.51 18.08
CA GLY A 28 -23.83 -8.64 17.61
C GLY A 28 -24.41 -7.73 18.71
N GLN A 29 -24.59 -8.26 19.93
CA GLN A 29 -25.07 -7.48 21.08
C GLN A 29 -24.02 -6.48 21.56
N ARG A 30 -22.74 -6.88 21.63
CA ARG A 30 -21.63 -6.00 21.99
C ARG A 30 -21.48 -4.85 20.99
N ARG A 31 -21.57 -5.13 19.68
CA ARG A 31 -21.55 -4.08 18.64
C ARG A 31 -22.72 -3.12 18.80
N ARG A 32 -23.93 -3.62 19.01
CA ARG A 32 -25.14 -2.78 19.16
C ARG A 32 -25.00 -1.83 20.35
N ILE A 33 -24.65 -2.32 21.54
CA ILE A 33 -24.53 -1.45 22.71
C ILE A 33 -23.44 -0.38 22.53
N LEU A 34 -22.34 -0.71 21.86
CA LEU A 34 -21.25 0.25 21.62
C LEU A 34 -21.71 1.39 20.69
N VAL A 35 -22.49 1.06 19.67
CA VAL A 35 -23.10 2.06 18.77
C VAL A 35 -24.09 2.92 19.55
N ASP A 36 -25.02 2.31 20.29
CA ASP A 36 -26.04 3.03 21.07
C ASP A 36 -25.42 3.98 22.11
N LEU A 37 -24.30 3.57 22.74
CA LEU A 37 -23.55 4.41 23.67
C LEU A 37 -22.86 5.58 22.98
N LEU A 38 -22.23 5.35 21.82
CA LEU A 38 -21.57 6.39 21.04
C LEU A 38 -22.54 7.44 20.50
N GLU A 39 -23.75 7.03 20.09
CA GLU A 39 -24.81 7.93 19.62
C GLU A 39 -25.31 8.89 20.71
N ARG A 40 -25.24 8.46 21.97
CA ARG A 40 -25.60 9.30 23.13
C ARG A 40 -24.48 10.24 23.56
N CYS A 41 -23.25 10.02 23.09
CA CYS A 41 -22.10 10.87 23.41
C CYS A 41 -22.11 12.17 22.58
N SER A 42 -21.65 13.26 23.20
CA SER A 42 -21.34 14.50 22.48
C SER A 42 -20.16 14.32 21.52
N LEU A 43 -20.03 15.21 20.53
CA LEU A 43 -18.91 15.19 19.58
C LEU A 43 -17.52 15.20 20.27
N SER A 44 -17.39 15.92 21.40
CA SER A 44 -16.14 15.94 22.19
C SER A 44 -15.82 14.56 22.77
N GLN A 45 -16.83 13.89 23.33
CA GLN A 45 -16.70 12.54 23.88
C GLN A 45 -16.43 11.50 22.80
N GLN A 46 -17.08 11.60 21.64
CA GLN A 46 -16.79 10.73 20.49
C GLN A 46 -15.35 10.90 19.99
N LYS A 47 -14.84 12.13 19.90
CA LYS A 47 -13.43 12.41 19.59
C LYS A 47 -12.47 11.80 20.62
N PHE A 48 -12.82 11.88 21.90
CA PHE A 48 -12.07 11.21 22.97
C PHE A 48 -12.04 9.69 22.75
N CYS A 49 -13.19 9.05 22.50
CA CYS A 49 -13.28 7.62 22.19
C CYS A 49 -12.43 7.24 20.96
N ALA A 50 -12.49 8.03 19.89
CA ALA A 50 -11.69 7.81 18.68
C ALA A 50 -10.18 7.84 18.98
N LYS A 51 -9.71 8.80 19.77
CA LYS A 51 -8.30 8.86 20.21
C LYS A 51 -7.90 7.66 21.05
N GLN A 52 -8.78 7.24 21.96
CA GLN A 52 -8.58 6.07 22.82
C GLN A 52 -8.53 4.76 22.01
N LEU A 53 -9.32 4.66 20.94
CA LEU A 53 -9.30 3.52 20.02
C LEU A 53 -8.03 3.54 19.14
N GLN A 54 -7.66 4.68 18.56
CA GLN A 54 -6.44 4.81 17.76
C GLN A 54 -5.16 4.47 18.54
N ALA A 55 -5.14 4.72 19.85
CA ALA A 55 -4.01 4.36 20.71
C ALA A 55 -3.93 2.86 21.02
N ARG A 56 -5.04 2.11 20.92
CA ARG A 56 -5.12 0.68 21.26
C ARG A 56 -5.16 -0.22 20.02
N VAL A 57 -5.74 0.27 18.93
CA VAL A 57 -5.81 -0.39 17.64
C VAL A 57 -4.77 0.29 16.76
N PRO A 58 -3.64 -0.38 16.43
CA PRO A 58 -2.63 0.23 15.60
C PRO A 58 -3.27 0.67 14.28
N THR A 59 -3.35 1.98 14.08
CA THR A 59 -3.77 2.57 12.79
C THR A 59 -2.64 2.46 11.75
N GLU A 60 -1.53 1.83 12.15
CA GLU A 60 -0.23 1.80 11.47
C GLU A 60 -0.21 0.92 10.21
N ALA A 61 -1.26 0.13 9.97
CA ALA A 61 -1.38 -0.71 8.79
C ALA A 61 -2.48 -0.23 7.82
N VAL A 62 -2.76 1.08 7.76
CA VAL A 62 -3.61 1.60 6.69
C VAL A 62 -2.81 1.57 5.40
N ASP A 63 -3.33 0.84 4.42
CA ASP A 63 -2.79 0.80 3.07
C ASP A 63 -2.81 2.22 2.45
N PHE A 64 -1.65 2.86 2.39
CA PHE A 64 -1.52 4.22 1.88
C PHE A 64 -2.02 4.35 0.43
N THR A 65 -1.95 3.27 -0.35
CA THR A 65 -2.37 3.27 -1.76
C THR A 65 -3.87 3.50 -1.92
N THR A 66 -4.65 3.22 -0.87
CA THR A 66 -6.11 3.46 -0.82
C THR A 66 -6.49 4.88 -0.37
N ARG A 67 -5.53 5.61 0.21
CA ARG A 67 -5.74 6.96 0.76
C ARG A 67 -5.17 8.05 -0.14
N LEU A 68 -4.10 7.75 -0.85
CA LEU A 68 -3.43 8.68 -1.76
C LEU A 68 -4.00 8.56 -3.19
N PRO A 69 -4.07 9.67 -3.95
CA PRO A 69 -4.25 9.61 -5.40
C PRO A 69 -3.21 8.69 -6.05
N ARG A 70 -3.62 7.93 -7.08
CA ARG A 70 -2.79 6.93 -7.76
C ARG A 70 -1.40 7.44 -8.17
N VAL A 71 -1.32 8.69 -8.64
CA VAL A 71 -0.05 9.33 -9.06
C VAL A 71 0.98 9.37 -7.91
N LEU A 72 0.55 9.72 -6.70
CA LEU A 72 1.44 9.76 -5.53
C LEU A 72 1.88 8.37 -5.09
N SER A 73 0.97 7.39 -5.15
CA SER A 73 1.30 5.99 -4.86
C SER A 73 2.36 5.45 -5.84
N LEU A 74 2.23 5.78 -7.13
CA LEU A 74 3.22 5.41 -8.14
C LEU A 74 4.54 6.14 -7.97
N TYR A 75 4.51 7.42 -7.58
CA TYR A 75 5.72 8.16 -7.24
C TYR A 75 6.50 7.49 -6.11
N ILE A 76 5.82 7.08 -5.03
CA ILE A 76 6.44 6.33 -3.92
C ILE A 76 7.03 5.00 -4.43
N PHE A 77 6.27 4.22 -5.21
CA PHE A 77 6.77 2.96 -5.79
C PHE A 77 7.95 3.16 -6.75
N SER A 78 8.08 4.32 -7.39
CA SER A 78 9.20 4.61 -8.30
C SER A 78 10.57 4.59 -7.61
N PHE A 79 10.62 4.84 -6.31
CA PHE A 79 11.85 4.77 -5.50
C PHE A 79 12.28 3.34 -5.15
N LEU A 80 11.35 2.38 -5.20
CA LEU A 80 11.64 1.00 -4.84
C LEU A 80 12.47 0.31 -5.92
N ASP A 81 13.39 -0.55 -5.50
CA ASP A 81 14.13 -1.41 -6.43
C ASP A 81 13.22 -2.54 -6.96
N PRO A 82 13.58 -3.19 -8.09
CA PRO A 82 12.77 -4.25 -8.69
C PRO A 82 12.44 -5.42 -7.73
N ARG A 83 13.34 -5.76 -6.80
CA ARG A 83 13.08 -6.84 -5.83
C ARG A 83 12.04 -6.40 -4.80
N SER A 84 12.12 -5.16 -4.33
CA SER A 84 11.12 -4.57 -3.44
C SER A 84 9.75 -4.46 -4.13
N LEU A 85 9.69 -4.07 -5.41
CA LEU A 85 8.45 -4.08 -6.20
C LEU A 85 7.84 -5.49 -6.31
N CYS A 86 8.66 -6.54 -6.48
CA CYS A 86 8.18 -7.92 -6.45
C CYS A 86 7.61 -8.33 -5.10
N ARG A 87 8.09 -7.79 -3.98
CA ARG A 87 7.48 -8.00 -2.66
C ARG A 87 6.18 -7.22 -2.52
N CYS A 88 6.11 -5.98 -3.01
CA CYS A 88 4.88 -5.20 -3.05
C CYS A 88 3.76 -5.96 -3.78
N ALA A 89 4.07 -6.60 -4.91
CA ALA A 89 3.11 -7.40 -5.67
C ALA A 89 2.50 -8.59 -4.90
N GLN A 90 3.08 -8.98 -3.77
CA GLN A 90 2.59 -10.08 -2.93
C GLN A 90 1.69 -9.60 -1.78
N VAL A 91 1.52 -8.29 -1.59
CA VAL A 91 0.73 -7.71 -0.49
C VAL A 91 -0.78 -7.84 -0.76
N SER A 92 -1.23 -7.42 -1.94
CA SER A 92 -2.63 -7.48 -2.36
C SER A 92 -2.75 -7.40 -3.88
N TRP A 93 -3.92 -7.74 -4.44
CA TRP A 93 -4.19 -7.56 -5.87
C TRP A 93 -4.05 -6.10 -6.33
N HIS A 94 -4.43 -5.15 -5.48
CA HIS A 94 -4.27 -3.72 -5.77
C HIS A 94 -2.79 -3.32 -5.83
N TRP A 95 -1.98 -3.79 -4.88
CA TRP A 95 -0.54 -3.55 -4.89
C TRP A 95 0.16 -4.24 -6.07
N LYS A 96 -0.28 -5.44 -6.44
CA LYS A 96 0.17 -6.12 -7.65
C LYS A 96 -0.09 -5.26 -8.88
N TYR A 97 -1.32 -4.81 -9.06
CA TYR A 97 -1.67 -3.93 -10.17
C TYR A 97 -0.76 -2.70 -10.21
N LEU A 98 -0.62 -1.97 -9.10
CA LEU A 98 0.18 -0.75 -9.06
C LEU A 98 1.68 -0.99 -9.31
N SER A 99 2.26 -2.03 -8.71
CA SER A 99 3.70 -2.33 -8.82
C SER A 99 4.12 -2.94 -10.16
N GLU A 100 3.16 -3.41 -10.97
CA GLU A 100 3.40 -4.00 -12.29
C GLU A 100 3.18 -3.02 -13.45
N LEU A 101 2.76 -1.78 -13.16
CA LEU A 101 2.51 -0.76 -14.18
C LEU A 101 3.76 -0.36 -14.95
N ASP A 102 3.58 -0.20 -16.27
CA ASP A 102 4.66 0.17 -17.19
C ASP A 102 5.32 1.50 -16.87
N GLN A 103 4.60 2.45 -16.27
CA GLN A 103 5.15 3.72 -15.80
C GLN A 103 6.32 3.53 -14.82
N LEU A 104 6.29 2.48 -14.00
CA LEU A 104 7.38 2.16 -13.07
C LEU A 104 8.55 1.47 -13.78
N TRP A 105 8.24 0.46 -14.60
CA TRP A 105 9.24 -0.39 -15.23
C TRP A 105 9.94 0.30 -16.40
N MET A 106 9.26 1.23 -17.09
CA MET A 106 9.86 2.10 -18.10
C MET A 106 11.01 2.90 -17.51
N LEU A 107 10.77 3.64 -16.42
CA LEU A 107 11.82 4.42 -15.75
C LEU A 107 13.00 3.55 -15.32
N LYS A 108 12.75 2.29 -14.92
CA LYS A 108 13.80 1.34 -14.54
C LYS A 108 14.63 0.89 -15.74
N CYS A 109 14.01 0.58 -16.89
CA CYS A 109 14.70 0.23 -18.13
C CYS A 109 15.50 1.40 -18.69
N LEU A 110 14.89 2.59 -18.73
CA LEU A 110 15.52 3.81 -19.26
C LEU A 110 16.79 4.21 -18.48
N ARG A 111 16.85 3.96 -17.16
CA ARG A 111 18.07 4.16 -16.36
C ARG A 111 19.28 3.33 -16.84
N PHE A 112 19.04 2.19 -17.49
CA PHE A 112 20.09 1.35 -18.08
C PHE A 112 20.27 1.59 -19.60
N GLY A 113 19.54 2.55 -20.18
CA GLY A 113 19.52 2.77 -21.62
C GLY A 113 18.81 1.65 -22.41
N TRP A 114 17.99 0.84 -21.74
CA TRP A 114 17.22 -0.22 -22.41
C TRP A 114 15.96 0.37 -23.03
N LEU A 115 15.97 0.41 -24.36
CA LEU A 115 14.87 0.94 -25.17
C LEU A 115 14.13 -0.20 -25.84
N LEU A 116 12.81 -0.03 -25.99
CA LEU A 116 12.01 -0.91 -26.83
C LEU A 116 12.28 -0.59 -28.30
N ASN A 117 12.30 -1.63 -29.13
CA ASN A 117 12.43 -1.50 -30.59
C ASN A 117 11.10 -1.16 -31.27
N PHE A 118 10.04 -0.94 -30.49
CA PHE A 118 8.69 -0.60 -30.93
C PHE A 118 8.02 0.31 -29.90
N CYS A 119 6.96 1.00 -30.31
CA CYS A 119 6.14 1.80 -29.40
C CYS A 119 4.96 0.95 -28.89
N PRO A 120 4.88 0.67 -27.57
CA PRO A 120 3.74 -0.04 -27.01
C PRO A 120 2.44 0.73 -27.26
N THR A 121 1.37 0.01 -27.56
CA THR A 121 0.03 0.60 -27.59
C THR A 121 -0.46 0.85 -26.16
N PRO A 122 -1.36 1.83 -25.93
CA PRO A 122 -1.91 2.10 -24.59
C PRO A 122 -2.64 0.93 -23.93
N PHE A 123 -3.01 -0.08 -24.72
CA PHE A 123 -3.76 -1.26 -24.27
C PHE A 123 -2.85 -2.41 -23.83
N GLU A 124 -1.56 -2.37 -24.19
CA GLU A 124 -0.59 -3.38 -23.80
C GLU A 124 -0.05 -3.09 -22.40
N GLN A 125 -0.28 -4.00 -21.46
CA GLN A 125 0.18 -3.86 -20.08
C GLN A 125 1.38 -4.76 -19.77
N GLY A 126 2.31 -4.21 -19.00
CA GLY A 126 3.48 -4.93 -18.48
C GLY A 126 4.56 -5.18 -19.54
N VAL A 127 4.55 -4.44 -20.65
CA VAL A 127 5.55 -4.56 -21.71
C VAL A 127 6.95 -4.24 -21.18
N TRP A 128 7.07 -3.16 -20.42
CA TRP A 128 8.35 -2.73 -19.85
C TRP A 128 8.84 -3.68 -18.76
N LYS A 129 7.93 -4.26 -17.96
CA LYS A 129 8.32 -5.29 -16.97
C LYS A 129 8.87 -6.53 -17.65
N LYS A 130 8.21 -7.02 -18.71
CA LYS A 130 8.68 -8.17 -19.50
C LYS A 130 10.04 -7.87 -20.12
N HIS A 131 10.20 -6.70 -20.73
CA HIS A 131 11.47 -6.27 -21.30
C HIS A 131 12.58 -6.18 -20.24
N TYR A 132 12.31 -5.61 -19.06
CA TYR A 132 13.27 -5.56 -17.95
C TYR A 132 13.76 -6.96 -17.57
N ILE A 133 12.84 -7.91 -17.42
CA ILE A 133 13.17 -9.30 -17.06
C ILE A 133 14.04 -9.95 -18.15
N GLN A 134 13.70 -9.71 -19.42
CA GLN A 134 14.49 -10.21 -20.55
C GLN A 134 15.91 -9.64 -20.53
N MET A 135 16.07 -8.33 -20.43
CA MET A 135 17.39 -7.67 -20.40
C MET A 135 18.24 -8.14 -19.22
N VAL A 136 17.65 -8.32 -18.04
CA VAL A 136 18.38 -8.87 -16.87
C VAL A 136 18.82 -10.31 -17.11
N ARG A 137 18.02 -11.14 -17.79
CA ARG A 137 18.42 -12.51 -18.16
C ARG A 137 19.59 -12.48 -19.13
N GLU A 138 19.53 -11.63 -20.16
CA GLU A 138 20.60 -11.45 -21.15
C GLU A 138 21.90 -11.00 -20.49
N LEU A 139 21.86 -10.03 -19.56
CA LEU A 139 23.03 -9.61 -18.78
C LEU A 139 23.63 -10.73 -17.92
N ARG A 140 22.78 -11.56 -17.31
CA ARG A 140 23.26 -12.70 -16.50
C ARG A 140 23.95 -13.75 -17.37
N LEU A 141 23.49 -13.94 -18.61
CA LEU A 141 24.08 -14.86 -19.58
C LEU A 141 25.36 -14.31 -20.22
N THR A 142 25.43 -12.99 -20.44
CA THR A 142 26.59 -12.29 -21.02
C THR A 142 27.69 -11.94 -20.01
N ARG A 143 27.52 -12.29 -18.73
CA ARG A 143 28.60 -12.18 -17.74
C ARG A 143 29.84 -12.90 -18.31
N PRO A 144 30.96 -12.21 -18.55
CA PRO A 144 32.04 -12.81 -19.33
C PRO A 144 32.61 -14.04 -18.59
N LYS A 145 32.63 -15.19 -19.26
CA LYS A 145 33.86 -16.00 -19.17
C LYS A 145 34.94 -15.10 -19.77
N VAL A 146 35.91 -14.69 -18.96
CA VAL A 146 37.02 -13.79 -19.33
C VAL A 146 37.56 -14.16 -20.71
N LEU A 147 37.16 -13.45 -21.76
CA LEU A 147 37.77 -13.51 -23.09
C LEU A 147 37.64 -12.14 -23.77
N LEU A 148 38.83 -11.61 -24.06
CA LEU A 148 39.33 -10.43 -24.79
C LEU A 148 38.42 -9.69 -25.80
N PRO A 149 38.75 -8.41 -26.12
CA PRO A 149 37.84 -7.49 -26.80
C PRO A 149 37.85 -7.64 -28.33
N SER A 150 36.66 -7.54 -28.95
CA SER A 150 36.54 -7.16 -30.36
C SER A 150 35.38 -6.20 -30.62
N ALA A 151 35.76 -5.07 -31.24
CA ALA A 151 35.10 -4.07 -32.09
C ALA A 151 33.60 -3.67 -31.90
N PRO A 152 33.26 -2.38 -32.15
CA PRO A 152 31.92 -1.85 -31.92
C PRO A 152 30.96 -2.13 -33.09
N ALA A 153 29.71 -2.47 -32.78
CA ALA A 153 28.61 -2.52 -33.74
C ALA A 153 27.90 -1.16 -33.88
N PRO A 154 27.30 -0.85 -35.04
CA PRO A 154 26.82 0.49 -35.38
C PRO A 154 25.43 0.81 -34.78
N ARG A 155 25.19 2.10 -34.50
CA ARG A 155 23.87 2.70 -34.18
C ARG A 155 23.05 2.76 -35.49
N THR A 156 21.73 2.61 -35.53
CA THR A 156 20.69 3.42 -34.87
C THR A 156 19.30 2.75 -34.98
N PRO A 157 18.41 2.90 -34.00
CA PRO A 157 16.98 3.01 -34.27
C PRO A 157 16.50 4.46 -34.06
N THR A 158 15.60 4.90 -34.94
CA THR A 158 14.86 6.16 -34.83
C THR A 158 14.18 6.27 -33.47
N PHE A 159 14.55 7.30 -32.70
CA PHE A 159 13.95 7.61 -31.41
C PHE A 159 12.50 8.07 -31.59
N CYS A 160 11.56 7.44 -30.88
CA CYS A 160 10.25 8.03 -30.65
C CYS A 160 10.40 9.02 -29.49
N THR A 161 10.69 10.29 -29.81
CA THR A 161 10.72 11.38 -28.84
C THR A 161 9.29 11.84 -28.53
N ASP A 162 8.56 11.05 -27.75
CA ASP A 162 7.37 11.53 -27.04
C ASP A 162 7.47 11.12 -25.56
N LEU A 163 8.39 11.80 -24.87
CA LEU A 163 8.47 11.85 -23.41
C LEU A 163 7.62 13.01 -22.83
N GLY A 164 6.81 13.66 -23.66
CA GLY A 164 6.02 14.83 -23.30
C GLY A 164 4.69 14.49 -22.66
N SER A 165 4.67 13.71 -21.57
CA SER A 165 3.57 13.60 -20.60
C SER A 165 3.95 12.61 -19.49
N ILE A 166 5.02 12.90 -18.74
CA ILE A 166 5.25 12.27 -17.45
C ILE A 166 4.67 13.22 -16.41
N PHE A 167 3.34 13.25 -16.32
CA PHE A 167 2.47 13.42 -15.14
C PHE A 167 1.01 13.50 -15.58
#